data_AF-A0A6I7F6U4-F1
#
_entry.id   AF-A0A6I7F6U4-F1
#
_cell.length_a   1.000
_cell.length_b   1.000
_cell.length_c   1.000
_cell.angle_alpha   90.00
_cell.angle_beta   90.00
_cell.angle_gamma   90.00
#
_symmetry.space_group_name_H-M   'P 1'
#
loop_
_entity.id
_entity.type
_entity.pdbx_description
1 polymer ?
#
loop_
_entity_poly.entity_id
_entity_poly.type
_entity_poly.pdbx_seq_one_letter_code
_entity_poly.pdbx_strand_id
1 'polypeptide(L)'
;METIRFRQDMSMKEIGEQVQSYVDAHWKQTLEDHRDEFLKAFPELEDATYGLYLDKLLPPVFASLEQSGFTMIQTAKKGDFFIGKGLNFRQSMEKWGAENCRSRVFWTVIGDQQQHPVGTLLFDFYHSHAGFDVPLAPKIDTLEETAREPIVAAIKQIKQT
;
A
#
# COMPACT_ATOMS: atom_id res chain seq x y z
N MET A 1 -7.53 19.86 0.58
CA MET A 1 -7.25 18.42 0.54
C MET A 1 -7.99 17.77 1.69
N GLU A 2 -8.82 16.78 1.40
CA GLU A 2 -9.44 15.98 2.45
C GLU A 2 -8.33 15.31 3.26
N THR A 3 -8.40 15.49 4.58
CA THR A 3 -7.41 14.91 5.49
C THR A 3 -7.97 13.58 5.97
N ILE A 4 -7.30 12.48 5.65
CA ILE A 4 -7.63 11.17 6.23
C ILE A 4 -7.46 11.23 7.76
N ARG A 5 -8.39 10.61 8.49
CA ARG A 5 -8.39 10.55 9.96
C ARG A 5 -8.86 9.19 10.42
N PHE A 6 -8.26 8.68 11.49
CA PHE A 6 -8.66 7.42 12.12
C PHE A 6 -9.07 7.66 13.57
N ARG A 7 -9.87 6.74 14.12
CA ARG A 7 -10.17 6.67 15.56
C ARG A 7 -9.47 5.46 16.14
N GLN A 8 -9.06 5.56 17.40
CA GLN A 8 -8.32 4.52 18.12
C GLN A 8 -9.08 3.20 18.25
N ASP A 9 -10.41 3.25 18.26
CA ASP A 9 -11.32 2.11 18.42
C ASP A 9 -11.75 1.49 17.09
N MET A 10 -11.19 1.94 15.96
CA MET A 10 -11.55 1.39 14.65
C MET A 10 -11.13 -0.07 14.52
N SER A 11 -12.06 -0.88 14.03
CA SER A 11 -11.78 -2.21 13.51
C SER A 11 -10.89 -2.14 12.26
N MET A 12 -10.23 -3.26 11.93
CA MET A 12 -9.48 -3.35 10.68
C MET A 12 -10.33 -3.02 9.45
N LYS A 13 -11.59 -3.44 9.44
CA LYS A 13 -12.53 -3.14 8.36
C LYS A 13 -12.75 -1.62 8.20
N GLU A 14 -13.01 -0.91 9.29
CA GLU A 14 -13.17 0.55 9.27
C GLU A 14 -11.87 1.25 8.81
N ILE A 15 -10.71 0.76 9.25
CA ILE A 15 -9.41 1.26 8.77
C ILE A 15 -9.29 1.05 7.25
N GLY A 16 -9.57 -0.15 6.76
CA GLY A 16 -9.51 -0.48 5.33
C GLY A 16 -10.43 0.41 4.48
N GLU A 17 -11.69 0.58 4.90
CA GLU A 17 -12.67 1.45 4.22
C GLU A 17 -12.21 2.91 4.18
N GLN A 18 -11.63 3.41 5.29
CA GLN A 18 -11.13 4.78 5.38
C GLN A 18 -9.89 5.00 4.47
N VAL A 19 -9.00 4.00 4.38
CA VAL A 19 -7.85 4.03 3.46
C VAL A 19 -8.33 3.94 2.01
N GLN A 20 -9.27 3.05 1.68
CA GLN A 20 -9.83 2.93 0.33
C GLN A 20 -10.44 4.26 -0.12
N SER A 21 -11.27 4.88 0.73
CA SER A 21 -11.91 6.16 0.43
C SER A 21 -10.87 7.26 0.15
N TYR A 22 -9.78 7.32 0.94
CA TYR A 22 -8.71 8.26 0.69
C TYR A 22 -8.00 7.98 -0.63
N VAL A 23 -7.65 6.71 -0.90
CA VAL A 23 -6.96 6.31 -2.13
C VAL A 23 -7.82 6.64 -3.36
N ASP A 24 -9.10 6.27 -3.35
CA ASP A 24 -10.04 6.55 -4.46
C ASP A 24 -10.12 8.04 -4.78
N ALA A 25 -10.11 8.89 -3.76
CA ALA A 25 -10.18 10.34 -3.92
C ALA A 25 -8.86 10.97 -4.43
N HIS A 26 -7.70 10.37 -4.17
CA HIS A 26 -6.40 11.03 -4.36
C HIS A 26 -5.46 10.36 -5.36
N TRP A 27 -5.63 9.07 -5.68
CA TRP A 27 -4.66 8.31 -6.49
C TRP A 27 -4.42 8.97 -7.85
N LYS A 28 -5.50 9.32 -8.55
CA LYS A 28 -5.42 9.88 -9.90
C LYS A 28 -4.86 11.30 -9.89
N GLN A 29 -5.31 12.14 -8.95
CA GLN A 29 -4.79 13.50 -8.83
C GLN A 29 -3.30 13.49 -8.51
N THR A 30 -2.86 12.64 -7.59
CA THR A 30 -1.43 12.46 -7.24
C THR A 30 -0.61 12.01 -8.44
N LEU A 31 -1.15 11.13 -9.27
CA LEU A 31 -0.49 10.69 -10.49
C LEU A 31 -0.34 11.83 -11.50
N GLU A 32 -1.40 12.60 -11.74
CA GLU A 32 -1.41 13.68 -12.72
C GLU A 32 -0.54 14.88 -12.28
N ASP A 33 -0.59 15.26 -11.00
CA ASP A 33 0.19 16.38 -10.44
C ASP A 33 1.70 16.17 -10.57
N HIS A 34 2.14 14.91 -10.64
CA HIS A 34 3.55 14.51 -10.69
C HIS A 34 3.90 13.74 -11.98
N ARG A 35 3.02 13.74 -12.99
CA ARG A 35 3.15 12.88 -14.17
C ARG A 35 4.46 13.09 -14.93
N ASP A 36 4.86 14.34 -15.12
CA ASP A 36 6.11 14.68 -15.82
C ASP A 36 7.36 14.23 -15.04
N GLU A 37 7.32 14.32 -13.71
CA GLU A 37 8.38 13.83 -12.82
C GLU A 37 8.56 12.31 -13.01
N PHE A 38 7.45 11.56 -12.98
CA PHE A 38 7.49 10.11 -13.14
C PHE A 38 7.89 9.66 -14.54
N LEU A 39 7.35 10.28 -15.59
CA LEU A 39 7.72 9.96 -16.97
C LEU A 39 9.19 10.23 -17.27
N LYS A 40 9.77 11.25 -16.63
CA LYS A 40 11.20 11.54 -16.74
C LYS A 40 12.07 10.54 -15.97
N ALA A 41 11.60 10.06 -14.83
CA ALA A 41 12.32 9.12 -13.98
C ALA A 41 12.28 7.67 -14.52
N PHE A 42 11.18 7.29 -15.18
CA PHE A 42 10.95 5.90 -15.60
C PHE A 42 12.03 5.28 -16.49
N PRO A 43 12.63 5.98 -17.47
CA PRO A 43 13.71 5.39 -18.28
C PRO A 43 14.96 5.00 -17.49
N GLU A 44 15.17 5.58 -16.31
CA GLU A 44 16.32 5.30 -15.44
C GLU A 44 15.96 4.34 -14.30
N LEU A 45 14.78 4.52 -13.71
CA LEU A 45 14.38 3.82 -12.48
C LEU A 45 13.42 2.64 -12.73
N GLU A 46 12.84 2.55 -13.92
CA GLU A 46 11.86 1.52 -14.31
C GLU A 46 10.79 1.36 -13.20
N ASP A 47 10.58 0.13 -12.71
CA ASP A 47 9.61 -0.22 -11.69
C ASP A 47 9.78 0.56 -10.38
N ALA A 48 10.99 1.01 -10.04
CA ALA A 48 11.22 1.80 -8.83
C ALA A 48 10.50 3.16 -8.88
N THR A 49 10.15 3.65 -10.07
CA THR A 49 9.33 4.87 -10.25
C THR A 49 7.96 4.73 -9.60
N TYR A 50 7.37 3.53 -9.56
CA TYR A 50 6.12 3.29 -8.87
C TYR A 50 6.25 3.45 -7.35
N GLY A 51 7.43 3.14 -6.79
CA GLY A 51 7.75 3.46 -5.41
C GLY A 51 7.69 4.97 -5.14
N LEU A 52 8.22 5.79 -6.06
CA LEU A 52 8.15 7.25 -5.96
C LEU A 52 6.73 7.78 -5.99
N TYR A 53 5.87 7.20 -6.85
CA TYR A 53 4.45 7.52 -6.87
C TYR A 53 3.77 7.21 -5.54
N LEU A 54 3.99 6.01 -4.99
CA LEU A 54 3.43 5.62 -3.71
C LEU A 54 4.00 6.45 -2.53
N ASP A 55 5.24 6.94 -2.64
CA ASP A 55 5.85 7.91 -1.72
C ASP A 55 5.17 9.28 -1.75
N LYS A 56 4.46 9.63 -2.83
CA LYS A 56 3.60 10.83 -2.83
C LYS A 56 2.20 10.54 -2.27
N LEU A 57 1.64 9.37 -2.61
CA LEU A 57 0.24 9.05 -2.29
C LEU A 57 0.01 8.70 -0.82
N LEU A 58 0.84 7.83 -0.25
CA LEU A 58 0.56 7.13 1.01
C LEU A 58 1.04 7.80 2.32
N PRO A 59 2.02 8.73 2.36
CA PRO A 59 2.46 9.28 3.63
C PRO A 59 1.35 9.86 4.53
N PRO A 60 0.30 10.52 4.01
CA PRO A 60 -0.81 11.00 4.84
C PRO A 60 -1.58 9.86 5.54
N VAL A 61 -1.72 8.70 4.89
CA VAL A 61 -2.39 7.52 5.47
C VAL A 61 -1.62 7.03 6.69
N PHE A 62 -0.33 6.72 6.51
CA PHE A 62 0.48 6.15 7.57
C PHE A 62 0.74 7.14 8.70
N ALA A 63 0.94 8.44 8.37
CA ALA A 63 1.06 9.46 9.39
C ALA A 63 -0.22 9.60 10.22
N SER A 64 -1.41 9.52 9.61
CA SER A 64 -2.66 9.59 10.34
C SER A 64 -2.94 8.35 11.18
N LEU A 65 -2.53 7.15 10.73
CA LEU A 65 -2.61 5.93 11.55
C LEU A 65 -1.74 6.07 12.80
N GLU A 66 -0.48 6.49 12.65
CA GLU A 66 0.45 6.72 13.76
C GLU A 66 -0.07 7.78 14.74
N GLN A 67 -0.57 8.91 14.23
CA GLN A 67 -1.17 9.97 15.06
C GLN A 67 -2.42 9.50 15.82
N SER A 68 -3.10 8.49 15.29
CA SER A 68 -4.25 7.87 15.93
C SER A 68 -3.87 6.72 16.84
N GLY A 69 -2.58 6.47 17.09
CA GLY A 69 -2.10 5.45 18.04
C GLY A 69 -1.97 4.04 17.47
N PHE A 70 -2.14 3.87 16.16
CA PHE A 70 -1.80 2.61 15.49
C PHE A 70 -0.31 2.55 15.17
N THR A 71 0.23 1.34 15.03
CA THR A 71 1.63 1.13 14.63
C THR A 71 1.72 0.21 13.43
N MET A 72 2.74 0.37 12.60
CA MET A 72 3.08 -0.61 11.56
C MET A 72 4.12 -1.57 12.12
N ILE A 73 3.70 -2.80 12.44
CA ILE A 73 4.55 -3.83 13.01
C ILE A 73 5.36 -4.46 11.88
N GLN A 74 6.63 -4.06 11.81
CA GLN A 74 7.57 -4.55 10.81
C GLN A 74 8.99 -4.60 11.37
N THR A 75 9.68 -5.72 11.14
CA THR A 75 11.10 -5.86 11.48
C THR A 75 11.93 -5.44 10.28
N ALA A 76 12.45 -4.21 10.29
CA ALA A 76 13.39 -3.75 9.28
C ALA A 76 14.65 -4.61 9.30
N LYS A 77 15.07 -5.13 8.14
CA LYS A 77 16.38 -5.76 7.96
C LYS A 77 17.26 -4.90 7.07
N LYS A 78 18.57 -5.18 7.11
CA LYS A 78 19.54 -4.53 6.22
C LYS A 78 19.14 -4.79 4.76
N GLY A 79 19.04 -3.72 3.98
CA GLY A 79 18.63 -3.78 2.56
C GLY A 79 17.11 -3.76 2.33
N ASP A 80 16.31 -3.48 3.37
CA ASP A 80 14.87 -3.26 3.20
C ASP A 80 14.63 -1.93 2.51
N PHE A 81 13.67 -1.93 1.59
CA PHE A 81 13.19 -0.73 0.90
C PHE A 81 11.79 -0.41 1.39
N PHE A 82 11.61 0.77 1.96
CA PHE A 82 10.34 1.25 2.48
C PHE A 82 9.72 2.26 1.52
N ILE A 83 8.41 2.16 1.34
CA ILE A 83 7.60 2.97 0.42
C ILE A 83 6.46 3.59 1.21
N GLY A 84 6.22 4.88 1.00
CA GLY A 84 5.14 5.63 1.61
C GLY A 84 5.24 5.73 3.13
N LYS A 85 6.40 5.44 3.73
CA LYS A 85 6.66 5.23 5.18
C LYS A 85 6.15 3.93 5.80
N GLY A 86 5.14 3.28 5.23
CA GLY A 86 4.48 2.14 5.87
C GLY A 86 4.55 0.79 5.14
N LEU A 87 4.95 0.78 3.86
CA LEU A 87 5.08 -0.45 3.08
C LEU A 87 6.54 -0.88 3.00
N ASN A 88 6.81 -2.17 3.19
CA ASN A 88 8.13 -2.75 2.96
C ASN A 88 8.07 -3.60 1.68
N PHE A 89 8.99 -3.37 0.74
CA PHE A 89 9.00 -4.11 -0.53
C PHE A 89 9.12 -5.63 -0.35
N ARG A 90 9.81 -6.11 0.71
CA ARG A 90 9.89 -7.55 1.04
C ARG A 90 8.55 -8.12 1.54
N GLN A 91 7.66 -7.26 2.01
CA GLN A 91 6.27 -7.58 2.35
C GLN A 91 5.37 -7.27 1.14
N SER A 92 5.74 -7.82 -0.01
CA SER A 92 4.91 -7.77 -1.20
C SER A 92 4.99 -9.05 -2.03
N MET A 93 3.95 -9.25 -2.86
CA MET A 93 3.88 -10.31 -3.86
C MET A 93 3.35 -9.73 -5.15
N GLU A 94 3.95 -10.12 -6.27
CA GLU A 94 3.52 -9.73 -7.60
C GLU A 94 3.46 -10.98 -8.47
N LYS A 95 2.27 -11.32 -8.99
CA LYS A 95 2.08 -12.45 -9.93
C LYS A 95 0.82 -12.34 -10.81
N TRP A 96 -0.01 -11.31 -10.67
CA TRP A 96 -1.38 -11.33 -11.20
C TRP A 96 -1.60 -10.23 -12.24
N GLY A 97 -2.49 -10.47 -13.20
CA GLY A 97 -2.78 -9.53 -14.28
C GLY A 97 -1.81 -9.63 -15.46
N ALA A 98 -2.15 -8.94 -16.56
CA ALA A 98 -1.34 -8.86 -17.76
C ALA A 98 -0.17 -7.87 -17.60
N GLU A 99 0.77 -7.83 -18.54
CA GLU A 99 1.93 -6.93 -18.46
C GLU A 99 1.54 -5.45 -18.38
N ASN A 100 0.48 -5.04 -19.07
CA ASN A 100 -0.02 -3.67 -19.04
C ASN A 100 -0.91 -3.35 -17.82
N CYS A 101 -1.17 -4.32 -16.94
CA CYS A 101 -1.98 -4.15 -15.75
C CYS A 101 -1.63 -5.23 -14.72
N ARG A 102 -0.36 -5.26 -14.32
CA ARG A 102 0.18 -6.19 -13.33
C ARG A 102 -0.19 -5.71 -11.94
N SER A 103 -0.56 -6.65 -11.07
CA SER A 103 -0.94 -6.43 -9.69
C SER A 103 0.18 -6.90 -8.76
N ARG A 104 0.61 -5.98 -7.89
CA ARG A 104 1.51 -6.21 -6.77
C ARG A 104 0.78 -5.89 -5.47
N VAL A 105 0.62 -6.90 -4.62
CA VAL A 105 0.00 -6.77 -3.31
C VAL A 105 1.09 -6.54 -2.28
N PHE A 106 1.11 -5.36 -1.65
CA PHE A 106 1.87 -5.10 -0.44
C PHE A 106 1.01 -5.40 0.79
N TRP A 107 1.65 -5.66 1.92
CA TRP A 107 0.95 -5.75 3.19
C TRP A 107 1.74 -5.12 4.33
N THR A 108 1.01 -4.64 5.34
CA THR A 108 1.60 -4.16 6.59
C THR A 108 0.74 -4.62 7.77
N VAL A 109 1.38 -5.12 8.82
CA VAL A 109 0.68 -5.58 10.03
C VAL A 109 0.41 -4.34 10.88
N ILE A 110 -0.85 -4.11 11.22
CA ILE A 110 -1.25 -3.00 12.08
C ILE A 110 -1.23 -3.48 13.53
N GLY A 111 -0.63 -2.67 14.39
CA GLY A 111 -0.63 -2.85 15.84
C GLY A 111 -1.42 -1.77 16.56
N ASP A 112 -1.92 -2.11 17.75
CA ASP A 112 -2.46 -1.12 18.69
C ASP A 112 -1.35 -0.28 19.34
N GLN A 113 -1.72 0.56 20.31
CA GLN A 113 -0.79 1.41 21.07
C GLN A 113 0.24 0.63 21.90
N GLN A 114 -0.06 -0.62 22.23
CA GLN A 114 0.82 -1.53 22.96
C GLN A 114 1.64 -2.40 22.00
N GLN A 115 1.57 -2.12 20.69
CA GLN A 115 2.19 -2.89 19.61
C GLN A 115 1.68 -4.34 19.54
N HIS A 116 0.49 -4.61 20.07
CA HIS A 116 -0.17 -5.88 19.83
C HIS A 116 -0.73 -5.90 18.41
N PRO A 117 -0.42 -6.92 17.59
CA PRO A 117 -0.91 -6.99 16.23
C PRO A 117 -2.43 -7.22 16.23
N VAL A 118 -3.16 -6.33 15.57
CA VAL A 118 -4.64 -6.33 15.49
C VAL A 118 -5.18 -6.78 14.14
N GLY A 119 -4.31 -6.84 13.13
CA GLY A 119 -4.62 -7.36 11.80
C GLY A 119 -3.64 -6.86 10.75
N THR A 120 -3.96 -7.07 9.48
CA THR A 120 -3.09 -6.69 8.36
C THR A 120 -3.87 -5.87 7.33
N LEU A 121 -3.26 -4.78 6.88
CA LEU A 121 -3.73 -3.99 5.75
C LEU A 121 -3.05 -4.50 4.47
N LEU A 122 -3.85 -4.79 3.45
CA LEU A 122 -3.38 -5.18 2.12
C LEU A 122 -3.54 -3.99 1.16
N PHE A 123 -2.53 -3.78 0.32
CA PHE A 123 -2.51 -2.74 -0.69
C PHE A 123 -2.21 -3.37 -2.06
N ASP A 124 -3.25 -3.58 -2.86
CA ASP A 124 -3.16 -4.14 -4.20
C ASP A 124 -2.96 -3.04 -5.24
N PHE A 125 -1.73 -2.93 -5.70
CA PHE A 125 -1.29 -1.88 -6.62
C PHE A 125 -1.20 -2.39 -8.06
N TYR A 126 -1.84 -1.68 -8.98
CA TYR A 126 -1.89 -2.00 -10.40
C TYR A 126 -0.95 -1.09 -11.19
N HIS A 127 -0.10 -1.68 -12.03
CA HIS A 127 0.89 -0.95 -12.82
C HIS A 127 1.22 -1.65 -14.14
N SER A 128 1.85 -0.93 -15.06
CA SER A 128 2.27 -1.45 -16.37
C SER A 128 3.77 -1.71 -16.43
N HIS A 129 4.16 -2.85 -17.01
CA HIS A 129 5.54 -3.17 -17.38
C HIS A 129 5.91 -2.69 -18.79
N ALA A 130 4.93 -2.25 -19.59
CA ALA A 130 5.14 -1.75 -20.95
C ALA A 130 5.59 -0.28 -21.01
N GLY A 131 5.50 0.43 -19.89
CA GLY A 131 5.74 1.86 -19.75
C GLY A 131 5.13 2.37 -18.45
N PHE A 132 5.51 3.57 -18.00
CA PHE A 132 4.94 4.16 -16.79
C PHE A 132 3.44 4.41 -16.95
N ASP A 133 2.63 3.58 -16.30
CA ASP A 133 1.20 3.73 -16.22
C ASP A 133 0.64 3.08 -14.95
N VAL A 134 -0.37 3.72 -14.36
CA VAL A 134 -1.13 3.23 -13.20
C VAL A 134 -2.57 3.09 -13.67
N PRO A 135 -2.93 1.93 -14.25
CA PRO A 135 -4.17 1.79 -15.01
C PRO A 135 -5.44 1.78 -14.15
N LEU A 136 -5.31 1.46 -12.86
CA LEU A 136 -6.43 1.34 -11.93
C LEU A 136 -6.07 1.93 -10.56
N ALA A 137 -7.10 2.39 -9.85
CA ALA A 137 -6.99 2.74 -8.45
C ALA A 137 -6.45 1.55 -7.63
N PRO A 138 -5.52 1.76 -6.69
CA PRO A 138 -5.13 0.72 -5.76
C PRO A 138 -6.34 0.23 -4.96
N LYS A 139 -6.39 -1.08 -4.69
CA LYS A 139 -7.44 -1.68 -3.85
C LYS A 139 -6.90 -1.99 -2.47
N ILE A 140 -7.73 -1.75 -1.47
CA ILE A 140 -7.45 -1.97 -0.07
C ILE A 140 -8.31 -3.12 0.42
N ASP A 141 -7.64 -4.12 0.99
CA ASP A 141 -8.28 -5.22 1.69
C ASP A 141 -7.69 -5.35 3.09
N THR A 142 -8.35 -6.11 3.95
CA THR A 142 -7.92 -6.31 5.34
C THR A 142 -7.98 -7.78 5.71
N LEU A 143 -7.05 -8.20 6.56
CA LEU A 143 -6.97 -9.55 7.10
C LEU A 143 -6.92 -9.53 8.63
N GLU A 144 -7.42 -10.58 9.25
CA GLU A 144 -7.21 -10.83 10.69
C GLU A 144 -5.82 -11.46 10.95
N GLU A 145 -5.26 -12.13 9.95
CA GLU A 145 -3.93 -12.74 10.02
C GLU A 145 -2.83 -11.70 10.19
N THR A 146 -1.91 -11.98 11.11
CA THR A 146 -0.79 -11.08 11.45
C THR A 146 0.58 -11.73 11.26
N ALA A 147 0.61 -13.05 11.05
CA ALA A 147 1.81 -13.82 10.73
C ALA A 147 2.03 -13.97 9.22
N ARG A 148 3.29 -14.04 8.80
CA ARG A 148 3.66 -14.00 7.37
C ARG A 148 3.05 -15.13 6.56
N GLU A 149 3.19 -16.38 7.00
CA GLU A 149 2.72 -17.54 6.23
C GLU A 149 1.20 -17.52 6.03
N PRO A 150 0.36 -17.28 7.06
CA PRO A 150 -1.07 -17.09 6.89
C PRO A 150 -1.44 -15.92 5.97
N ILE A 151 -0.79 -14.75 6.12
CA ILE A 151 -1.03 -13.59 5.23
C ILE A 151 -0.77 -13.95 3.76
N VAL A 152 0.36 -14.60 3.49
CA VAL A 152 0.72 -15.03 2.12
C VAL A 152 -0.30 -16.02 1.55
N ALA A 153 -0.82 -16.94 2.38
CA ALA A 153 -1.86 -17.88 1.96
C ALA A 153 -3.17 -17.15 1.62
N ALA A 154 -3.61 -16.22 2.49
CA ALA A 154 -4.81 -15.43 2.30
C ALA A 154 -4.73 -14.55 1.04
N ILE A 155 -3.61 -13.87 0.80
CA ILE A 155 -3.39 -13.07 -0.43
C ILE A 155 -3.56 -13.94 -1.67
N LYS A 156 -2.97 -15.15 -1.68
CA LYS A 156 -3.11 -16.06 -2.83
C LYS A 156 -4.56 -16.46 -3.08
N GLN A 157 -5.33 -16.69 -2.02
CA GLN A 157 -6.75 -17.05 -2.12
C GLN A 157 -7.58 -15.87 -2.67
N ILE A 158 -7.39 -14.66 -2.12
CA ILE A 158 -8.05 -13.44 -2.61
C ILE A 158 -7.80 -13.26 -4.11
N LYS A 159 -6.54 -13.42 -4.54
CA LYS A 159 -6.15 -13.21 -5.94
C LYS A 159 -6.48 -14.36 -6.89
N GLN A 160 -6.99 -15.48 -6.39
CA GLN A 160 -7.50 -16.61 -7.19
C GLN A 160 -9.01 -16.51 -7.43
N THR A 161 -9.69 -15.60 -6.73
CA THR A 161 -11.14 -15.39 -6.80
C THR A 161 -11.47 -14.35 -7.86
#